data_AF-A0A952QII0-F1
#
_entry.id   AF-A0A952QII0-F1
#
_cell.length_a   1.000
_cell.length_b   1.000
_cell.length_c   1.000
_cell.angle_alpha   90.00
_cell.angle_beta   90.00
_cell.angle_gamma   90.00
#
_symmetry.space_group_name_H-M   'P 1'
#
loop_
_entity.id
_entity.type
_entity.pdbx_description
1 polymer ?
#
loop_
_entity_poly.entity_id
_entity_poly.type
_entity_poly.pdbx_seq_one_letter_code
_entity_poly.pdbx_strand_id
1 'polypeptide(L)'
;MTLVEILVVIGVILILMAITVPIMSSAKRSAKVTATMVRLRNQWVALSLYRSDYEGDGRYGTSPEMGLPKFQTRSMAVIDQTWPPPCGVHPDLWVSFWVRCFCGQDGMSEEELKAVLPKCRERIAEESNIYRENWILLIEDNCSDPEVKLKNDYQRKRAVGVFLSGQVKLRVGIGDHLKPGWWANPE
;
A
#
# COMPACT_ATOMS: atom_id res chain seq x y z
N MET A 1 30.28 30.76 -38.92
CA MET A 1 30.05 29.75 -37.86
C MET A 1 29.70 28.45 -38.57
N THR A 2 30.45 27.38 -38.30
CA THR A 2 30.58 26.24 -39.22
C THR A 2 29.55 25.14 -38.94
N LEU A 3 29.13 24.39 -39.98
CA LEU A 3 28.25 23.22 -39.84
C LEU A 3 28.84 22.14 -38.91
N VAL A 4 30.17 22.03 -38.89
CA VAL A 4 30.91 21.07 -38.04
C VAL A 4 30.81 21.42 -36.55
N GLU A 5 30.83 22.71 -36.18
CA GLU A 5 30.64 23.14 -34.79
C GLU A 5 29.29 22.68 -34.24
N ILE A 6 28.22 22.81 -35.04
CA ILE A 6 26.88 22.38 -34.62
C ILE A 6 26.82 20.86 -34.49
N LEU A 7 27.49 20.12 -35.38
CA LEU A 7 27.52 18.65 -35.36
C LEU A 7 28.23 18.08 -34.12
N VAL A 8 29.34 18.69 -33.69
CA VAL A 8 30.03 18.29 -32.46
C VAL A 8 29.17 18.59 -31.23
N VAL A 9 28.51 19.75 -31.19
CA VAL A 9 27.66 20.15 -30.06
C VAL A 9 26.48 19.19 -29.87
N ILE A 10 25.76 18.85 -30.94
CA ILE A 10 24.68 17.87 -30.84
C ILE A 10 25.21 16.48 -30.45
N GLY A 11 26.41 16.11 -30.92
CA GLY A 11 27.06 14.85 -30.52
C GLY A 11 27.29 14.76 -29.02
N VAL A 12 27.83 15.82 -28.41
CA VAL A 12 28.03 15.88 -26.95
C VAL A 12 26.70 15.87 -26.21
N ILE A 13 25.68 16.62 -26.66
CA ILE A 13 24.35 16.63 -26.03
C ILE A 13 23.71 15.23 -26.04
N LEU A 14 23.80 14.49 -27.15
CA LEU A 14 23.26 13.14 -27.27
C LEU A 14 23.95 12.16 -26.31
N ILE A 15 25.28 12.26 -26.16
CA ILE A 15 26.04 11.45 -25.21
C ILE A 15 25.59 11.74 -23.77
N LEU A 16 25.43 13.02 -23.40
CA LEU A 16 24.97 13.41 -22.07
C LEU A 16 23.53 12.93 -21.79
N MET A 17 22.63 13.05 -22.78
CA MET A 17 21.24 12.57 -22.65
C MET A 17 21.19 11.05 -22.47
N ALA A 18 22.00 10.28 -23.20
CA ALA A 18 22.06 8.83 -23.08
C ALA A 18 22.38 8.35 -21.65
N ILE A 19 23.21 9.10 -20.92
CA ILE A 19 23.57 8.78 -19.53
C ILE A 19 22.53 9.32 -18.53
N THR A 20 21.98 10.50 -18.78
CA THR A 20 21.11 11.20 -17.80
C THR A 20 19.72 10.57 -17.69
N VAL A 21 19.14 10.12 -18.81
CA VAL A 21 17.77 9.56 -18.86
C VAL A 21 17.57 8.34 -17.93
N PRO A 22 18.43 7.29 -17.95
CA PRO A 22 18.23 6.13 -17.09
C PRO A 22 18.41 6.45 -15.59
N ILE A 23 19.28 7.39 -15.24
CA ILE A 23 19.49 7.81 -13.84
C ILE A 23 18.25 8.53 -13.32
N MET A 24 17.70 9.45 -14.11
CA MET A 24 16.51 10.21 -13.75
C MET A 24 15.28 9.31 -13.57
N SER A 25 15.14 8.25 -14.37
CA SER A 25 14.00 7.33 -14.26
C SER A 25 14.02 6.55 -12.94
N SER A 26 15.20 6.06 -12.51
CA SER A 26 15.37 5.39 -11.22
C SER A 26 15.13 6.34 -10.04
N ALA A 27 15.71 7.54 -10.08
CA ALA A 27 15.52 8.56 -9.05
C ALA A 27 14.04 8.96 -8.91
N LYS A 28 13.34 9.14 -10.03
CA LYS A 28 11.89 9.41 -10.06
C LYS A 28 11.09 8.28 -9.42
N ARG A 29 11.45 7.01 -9.68
CA ARG A 29 10.76 5.86 -9.05
C ARG A 29 10.96 5.85 -7.54
N SER A 30 12.17 6.09 -7.05
CA SER A 30 12.45 6.17 -5.60
C SER A 30 11.72 7.33 -4.92
N ALA A 31 11.65 8.50 -5.57
CA ALA A 31 10.89 9.64 -5.08
C ALA A 31 9.39 9.33 -4.97
N LYS A 32 8.82 8.64 -5.97
CA LYS A 32 7.41 8.20 -5.93
C LYS A 32 7.12 7.24 -4.78
N VAL A 33 7.99 6.25 -4.55
CA VAL A 33 7.85 5.33 -3.41
C VAL A 33 7.91 6.09 -2.07
N THR A 34 8.80 7.07 -1.97
CA THR A 34 8.91 7.93 -0.78
C THR A 34 7.66 8.77 -0.57
N ALA A 35 7.12 9.37 -1.64
CA ALA A 35 5.86 10.10 -1.58
C ALA A 35 4.69 9.19 -1.13
N THR A 36 4.68 7.93 -1.58
CA THR A 36 3.70 6.93 -1.13
C THR A 36 3.80 6.66 0.37
N MET A 37 5.03 6.48 0.90
CA MET A 37 5.24 6.27 2.33
C MET A 37 4.69 7.43 3.17
N VAL A 38 4.94 8.67 2.74
CA VAL A 38 4.43 9.87 3.42
C VAL A 38 2.90 9.93 3.35
N ARG A 39 2.30 9.62 2.19
CA ARG A 39 0.84 9.59 2.03
C ARG A 39 0.17 8.57 2.96
N LEU A 40 0.71 7.36 3.04
CA LEU A 40 0.20 6.33 3.95
C LEU A 40 0.36 6.74 5.42
N ARG A 41 1.48 7.37 5.78
CA ARG A 41 1.67 7.91 7.13
C ARG A 41 0.61 8.95 7.47
N ASN A 42 0.32 9.88 6.56
CA ASN A 42 -0.69 10.91 6.77
C ASN A 42 -2.11 10.32 6.94
N GLN A 43 -2.44 9.26 6.20
CA GLN A 43 -3.71 8.54 6.38
C GLN A 43 -3.78 7.84 7.74
N TRP A 44 -2.68 7.21 8.18
CA TRP A 44 -2.61 6.65 9.53
C TRP A 44 -2.79 7.73 10.60
N VAL A 45 -2.21 8.93 10.42
CA VAL A 45 -2.41 10.04 11.36
C VAL A 45 -3.89 10.44 11.39
N ALA A 46 -4.56 10.58 10.24
CA ALA A 46 -5.99 10.86 10.18
C ALA A 46 -6.83 9.78 10.89
N LEU A 47 -6.46 8.51 10.71
CA LEU A 47 -7.08 7.38 11.43
C LEU A 47 -6.83 7.44 12.93
N SER A 48 -5.64 7.84 13.36
CA SER A 48 -5.31 7.96 14.79
C SER A 48 -6.09 9.09 15.47
N LEU A 49 -6.30 10.21 14.76
CA LEU A 49 -7.16 11.31 15.22
C LEU A 49 -8.61 10.85 15.34
N TYR A 50 -9.13 10.18 14.32
CA TYR A 50 -10.49 9.61 14.36
C TYR A 50 -10.66 8.64 15.54
N ARG A 51 -9.68 7.75 15.79
CA ARG A 51 -9.71 6.84 16.94
C ARG A 51 -9.78 7.59 18.27
N SER A 52 -9.03 8.68 18.40
CA SER A 52 -9.06 9.54 19.58
C SER A 52 -10.43 10.17 19.81
N ASP A 53 -11.10 10.60 18.73
CA ASP A 53 -12.40 11.28 18.82
C ASP A 53 -13.56 10.32 19.14
N TYR A 54 -13.46 9.06 18.70
CA TYR A 54 -14.52 8.05 18.85
C TYR A 54 -14.23 6.99 19.94
N GLU A 55 -13.36 7.33 20.90
CA GLU A 55 -12.98 6.47 22.05
C GLU A 55 -12.50 5.06 21.63
N GLY A 56 -11.91 4.97 20.45
CA GLY A 56 -11.32 3.74 19.94
C GLY A 56 -10.08 3.38 20.73
N ASP A 57 -10.13 2.30 21.52
CA ASP A 57 -8.98 1.86 22.30
C ASP A 57 -7.87 1.24 21.44
N GLY A 58 -8.15 1.00 20.14
CA GLY A 58 -7.20 0.37 19.24
C GLY A 58 -6.89 -1.07 19.56
N ARG A 59 -7.64 -1.66 20.50
CA ARG A 59 -7.48 -3.06 20.81
C ARG A 59 -7.87 -3.87 19.62
N TYR A 60 -7.19 -4.99 19.50
CA TYR A 60 -7.35 -5.86 18.37
C TYR A 60 -8.76 -6.44 18.27
N GLY A 61 -9.41 -6.25 17.12
CA GLY A 61 -10.80 -6.64 16.93
C GLY A 61 -11.39 -6.24 15.58
N THR A 62 -12.71 -6.12 15.54
CA THR A 62 -13.49 -5.62 14.40
C THR A 62 -13.23 -4.12 14.17
N SER A 63 -13.51 -3.58 12.97
CA SER A 63 -13.28 -2.14 12.70
C SER A 63 -13.84 -1.19 13.78
N PRO A 64 -15.08 -1.36 14.28
CA PRO A 64 -15.60 -0.51 15.35
C PRO A 64 -14.85 -0.66 16.67
N GLU A 65 -14.45 -1.88 17.05
CA GLU A 65 -13.69 -2.14 18.28
C GLU A 65 -12.31 -1.49 18.23
N MET A 66 -11.68 -1.46 17.06
CA MET A 66 -10.41 -0.78 16.87
C MET A 66 -10.53 0.75 16.72
N GLY A 67 -11.75 1.30 16.82
CA GLY A 67 -12.04 2.70 16.57
C GLY A 67 -11.80 3.14 15.13
N LEU A 68 -11.81 2.22 14.17
CA LEU A 68 -11.76 2.56 12.76
C LEU A 68 -13.17 2.93 12.27
N PRO A 69 -13.29 3.79 11.25
CA PRO A 69 -14.57 4.05 10.61
C PRO A 69 -15.20 2.75 10.10
N LYS A 70 -16.53 2.68 10.16
CA LYS A 70 -17.29 1.58 9.54
C LYS A 70 -17.18 1.71 8.02
N PHE A 71 -16.25 0.98 7.41
CA PHE A 71 -16.13 0.96 5.97
C PHE A 71 -17.18 0.00 5.38
N GLN A 72 -18.04 0.51 4.50
CA GLN A 72 -18.97 -0.32 3.73
C GLN A 72 -18.31 -1.00 2.52
N THR A 73 -17.06 -0.64 2.18
CA THR A 73 -16.30 -1.22 1.08
C THR A 73 -14.90 -1.63 1.53
N ARG A 74 -14.30 -2.58 0.81
CA ARG A 74 -12.94 -3.17 1.00
C ARG A 74 -11.76 -2.20 1.08
N SER A 75 -12.03 -0.91 1.02
CA SER A 75 -11.06 0.15 0.97
C SER A 75 -11.64 1.32 1.76
N MET A 76 -10.87 1.85 2.71
CA MET A 76 -10.94 3.28 2.98
C MET A 76 -10.40 3.99 1.75
N ALA A 77 -10.97 3.79 0.57
CA ALA A 77 -10.58 4.61 -0.51
C ALA A 77 -11.18 5.98 -0.14
N VAL A 78 -10.31 6.87 0.34
CA VAL A 78 -10.52 8.30 0.19
C VAL A 78 -10.44 8.49 -1.33
N ILE A 79 -11.49 8.02 -2.03
CA ILE A 79 -11.67 8.14 -3.46
C ILE A 79 -12.02 9.59 -3.61
N ASP A 80 -11.01 10.40 -3.86
CA ASP A 80 -11.22 11.37 -4.88
C ASP A 80 -10.29 11.04 -6.04
N GLN A 81 -10.87 10.96 -7.23
CA GLN A 81 -10.16 10.84 -8.50
C GLN A 81 -9.15 11.99 -8.70
N THR A 82 -9.17 13.01 -7.84
CA THR A 82 -8.16 14.07 -7.74
C THR A 82 -6.80 13.62 -7.21
N TRP A 83 -6.67 12.46 -6.54
CA TRP A 83 -5.41 12.06 -5.90
C TRP A 83 -4.86 10.71 -6.40
N PRO A 84 -4.32 10.64 -7.63
CA PRO A 84 -3.73 9.40 -8.15
C PRO A 84 -2.53 8.96 -7.30
N PRO A 85 -2.30 7.63 -7.14
CA PRO A 85 -1.14 7.12 -6.40
C PRO A 85 0.17 7.60 -7.05
N PRO A 86 1.22 7.96 -6.28
CA PRO A 86 2.46 8.51 -6.85
C PRO A 86 3.12 7.58 -7.87
N CYS A 87 2.98 6.28 -7.62
CA CYS A 87 3.53 5.23 -8.47
C CYS A 87 2.71 4.98 -9.75
N GLY A 88 1.51 5.55 -9.88
CA GLY A 88 0.55 5.23 -10.94
C GLY A 88 -0.35 4.05 -10.54
N VAL A 89 -1.46 3.84 -11.24
CA VAL A 89 -2.38 2.74 -10.94
C VAL A 89 -1.81 1.44 -11.49
N HIS A 90 -1.70 0.42 -10.65
CA HIS A 90 -1.26 -0.90 -11.07
C HIS A 90 -2.35 -1.61 -11.88
N PRO A 91 -2.06 -2.34 -12.97
CA PRO A 91 -3.09 -2.96 -13.82
C PRO A 91 -4.03 -3.93 -13.09
N ASP A 92 -3.52 -4.60 -12.07
CA ASP A 92 -4.31 -5.53 -11.25
C ASP A 92 -5.12 -4.84 -10.13
N LEU A 93 -4.97 -3.54 -9.92
CA LEU A 93 -5.64 -2.76 -8.87
C LEU A 93 -6.48 -1.63 -9.45
N TRP A 94 -7.52 -1.24 -8.73
CA TRP A 94 -8.42 -0.13 -9.12
C TRP A 94 -8.45 0.98 -8.07
N VAL A 95 -7.69 0.82 -6.98
CA VAL A 95 -7.71 1.72 -5.80
C VAL A 95 -6.29 2.02 -5.33
N SER A 96 -6.15 3.13 -4.60
CA SER A 96 -4.87 3.70 -4.18
C SER A 96 -4.34 3.12 -2.87
N PHE A 97 -5.10 2.29 -2.17
CA PHE A 97 -4.67 1.58 -0.97
C PHE A 97 -5.79 0.66 -0.47
N TRP A 98 -5.39 -0.38 0.23
CA TRP A 98 -6.30 -1.34 0.88
C TRP A 98 -6.25 -1.11 2.38
N VAL A 99 -7.43 -1.03 3.00
CA VAL A 99 -7.52 -1.32 4.43
C VAL A 99 -7.61 -2.81 4.57
N ARG A 100 -6.84 -3.40 5.47
CA ARG A 100 -6.98 -4.83 5.73
C ARG A 100 -8.41 -5.11 6.21
N CYS A 101 -9.17 -5.89 5.44
CA CYS A 101 -10.58 -6.17 5.75
C CYS A 101 -10.74 -6.82 7.12
N PHE A 102 -11.49 -6.14 8.00
CA PHE A 102 -11.96 -6.67 9.27
C PHE A 102 -13.31 -7.33 9.03
N CYS A 103 -13.30 -8.60 8.59
CA CYS A 103 -14.48 -9.45 8.44
C CYS A 103 -15.64 -8.89 7.60
N GLY A 104 -15.63 -9.24 6.32
CA GLY A 104 -16.72 -9.00 5.37
C GLY A 104 -16.15 -8.94 3.96
N GLN A 105 -16.73 -9.69 3.02
CA GLN A 105 -16.45 -9.54 1.60
C GLN A 105 -17.62 -8.83 0.92
N ASP A 106 -17.33 -7.97 -0.05
CA ASP A 106 -18.36 -7.38 -0.91
C ASP A 106 -19.14 -8.50 -1.60
N GLY A 107 -20.48 -8.46 -1.50
CA GLY A 107 -21.38 -9.43 -2.14
C GLY A 107 -21.86 -10.59 -1.26
N MET A 108 -21.44 -10.67 0.01
CA MET A 108 -22.01 -11.63 0.95
C MET A 108 -23.38 -11.16 1.47
N SER A 109 -24.36 -12.06 1.47
CA SER A 109 -25.64 -11.86 2.15
C SER A 109 -25.45 -11.72 3.66
N GLU A 110 -26.43 -11.13 4.35
CA GLU A 110 -26.37 -10.90 5.80
C GLU A 110 -26.22 -12.22 6.60
N GLU A 111 -26.77 -13.33 6.08
CA GLU A 111 -26.65 -14.66 6.66
C GLU A 111 -25.25 -15.26 6.47
N GLU A 112 -24.67 -15.11 5.28
CA GLU A 112 -23.28 -15.51 5.02
C GLU A 112 -22.30 -14.70 5.89
N LEU A 113 -22.57 -13.40 6.07
CA LEU A 113 -21.80 -12.56 6.96
C LEU A 113 -21.87 -13.08 8.41
N LYS A 114 -23.07 -13.39 8.91
CA LYS A 114 -23.25 -13.98 10.25
C LYS A 114 -22.54 -15.32 10.42
N ALA A 115 -22.44 -16.13 9.36
CA ALA A 115 -21.72 -17.40 9.40
C ALA A 115 -20.18 -17.26 9.38
N VAL A 116 -19.65 -16.23 8.70
CA VAL A 116 -18.19 -16.02 8.54
C VAL A 116 -17.61 -15.13 9.64
N LEU A 117 -18.41 -14.23 10.21
CA LEU A 117 -18.00 -13.30 11.27
C LEU A 117 -17.30 -13.98 12.46
N PRO A 118 -17.79 -15.11 13.02
CA PRO A 118 -17.16 -15.75 14.18
C PRO A 118 -15.73 -16.24 13.87
N LYS A 119 -15.57 -17.05 12.81
CA LYS A 119 -14.26 -17.57 12.38
C LYS A 119 -13.29 -16.45 12.02
N CYS A 120 -13.81 -15.39 11.42
CA CYS A 120 -12.98 -14.25 11.07
C CYS A 120 -12.54 -13.46 12.32
N ARG A 121 -13.42 -13.28 13.32
CA ARG A 121 -13.08 -12.64 14.59
C ARG A 121 -12.01 -13.44 15.33
N GLU A 122 -12.10 -14.76 15.34
CA GLU A 122 -11.07 -15.65 15.90
C GLU A 122 -9.72 -15.46 15.19
N ARG A 123 -9.69 -15.52 13.86
CA ARG A 123 -8.46 -15.30 13.09
C ARG A 123 -7.85 -13.92 13.33
N ILE A 124 -8.69 -12.89 13.36
CA ILE A 124 -8.28 -11.50 13.63
C ILE A 124 -7.67 -11.42 15.03
N ALA A 125 -8.31 -11.98 16.04
CA ALA A 125 -7.79 -12.01 17.41
C ALA A 125 -6.50 -12.82 17.54
N GLU A 126 -6.35 -13.92 16.80
CA GLU A 126 -5.12 -14.72 16.79
C GLU A 126 -3.97 -13.96 16.14
N GLU A 127 -4.15 -13.50 14.90
CA GLU A 127 -3.13 -12.74 14.18
C GLU A 127 -2.73 -11.49 14.94
N SER A 128 -3.69 -10.80 15.54
CA SER A 128 -3.43 -9.60 16.29
C SER A 128 -2.61 -9.83 17.56
N ASN A 129 -2.84 -10.96 18.23
CA ASN A 129 -2.04 -11.34 19.40
C ASN A 129 -0.60 -11.70 19.00
N ILE A 130 -0.40 -12.26 17.81
CA ILE A 130 0.91 -12.63 17.26
C ILE A 130 1.69 -11.37 16.81
N TYR A 131 1.08 -10.53 15.98
CA TYR A 131 1.79 -9.42 15.32
C TYR A 131 1.72 -8.11 16.11
N ARG A 132 0.71 -7.94 16.97
CA ARG A 132 0.51 -6.78 17.83
C ARG A 132 0.66 -5.44 17.10
N GLU A 133 1.61 -4.61 17.54
CA GLU A 133 1.96 -3.31 16.96
C GLU A 133 2.47 -3.39 15.51
N ASN A 134 2.96 -4.56 15.10
CA ASN A 134 3.41 -4.86 13.73
C ASN A 134 2.28 -5.41 12.85
N TRP A 135 1.02 -5.24 13.27
CA TRP A 135 -0.11 -5.62 12.44
C TRP A 135 -0.37 -4.56 11.37
N ILE A 136 -0.41 -5.00 10.12
CA ILE A 136 -0.59 -4.13 8.97
C ILE A 136 -2.01 -3.57 8.90
N LEU A 137 -2.13 -2.25 8.78
CA LEU A 137 -3.41 -1.52 8.75
C LEU A 137 -3.77 -1.08 7.32
N LEU A 138 -2.87 -0.33 6.67
CA LEU A 138 -3.04 0.12 5.28
C LEU A 138 -1.91 -0.41 4.42
N ILE A 139 -2.24 -0.79 3.19
CA ILE A 139 -1.30 -1.33 2.20
C ILE A 139 -1.47 -0.58 0.89
N GLU A 140 -0.35 -0.26 0.24
CA GLU A 140 -0.28 0.30 -1.10
C GLU A 140 0.68 -0.53 -1.97
N ASP A 141 0.12 -1.21 -2.96
CA ASP A 141 0.83 -2.11 -3.87
C ASP A 141 1.04 -1.49 -5.26
N ASN A 142 0.53 -0.27 -5.50
CA ASN A 142 0.69 0.43 -6.77
C ASN A 142 2.16 0.71 -7.14
N CYS A 143 3.08 0.62 -6.17
CA CYS A 143 4.51 0.77 -6.41
C CYS A 143 5.22 -0.51 -6.88
N SER A 144 4.49 -1.62 -6.97
CA SER A 144 4.96 -2.86 -7.61
C SER A 144 5.22 -2.67 -9.10
N ASP A 145 5.95 -3.62 -9.68
CA ASP A 145 6.17 -3.63 -11.12
C ASP A 145 4.85 -3.92 -11.86
N PRO A 146 4.44 -3.11 -12.87
CA PRO A 146 3.18 -3.31 -13.59
C PRO A 146 3.03 -4.68 -14.27
N GLU A 147 4.14 -5.36 -14.58
CA GLU A 147 4.12 -6.69 -15.18
C GLU A 147 3.88 -7.81 -14.15
N VAL A 148 4.09 -7.52 -12.86
CA VAL A 148 3.91 -8.49 -11.78
C VAL A 148 2.43 -8.63 -11.46
N LYS A 149 1.94 -9.87 -11.47
CA LYS A 149 0.60 -10.21 -11.02
C LYS A 149 0.54 -10.23 -9.51
N LEU A 150 -0.17 -9.27 -8.92
CA LEU A 150 -0.22 -9.10 -7.46
C LEU A 150 -0.90 -10.27 -6.75
N LYS A 151 -1.76 -11.01 -7.46
CA LYS A 151 -2.41 -12.24 -6.95
C LYS A 151 -1.52 -13.49 -7.04
N ASN A 152 -0.39 -13.44 -7.75
CA ASN A 152 0.49 -14.60 -7.94
C ASN A 152 1.55 -14.66 -6.83
N ASP A 153 1.47 -15.63 -5.93
CA ASP A 153 2.37 -15.74 -4.77
C ASP A 153 3.83 -16.06 -5.13
N TYR A 154 4.10 -16.53 -6.34
CA TYR A 154 5.46 -16.87 -6.78
C TYR A 154 6.23 -15.67 -7.35
N GLN A 155 5.54 -14.54 -7.60
CA GLN A 155 6.19 -13.36 -8.14
C GLN A 155 6.62 -12.40 -7.03
N ARG A 156 7.80 -11.79 -7.23
CA ARG A 156 8.36 -10.81 -6.30
C ARG A 156 7.60 -9.49 -6.46
N LYS A 157 6.88 -9.09 -5.41
CA LYS A 157 6.05 -7.88 -5.38
C LYS A 157 6.71 -6.82 -4.50
N ARG A 158 6.37 -5.56 -4.74
CA ARG A 158 6.72 -4.44 -3.86
C ARG A 158 5.44 -3.85 -3.28
N ALA A 159 5.39 -3.73 -1.97
CA ALA A 159 4.28 -3.11 -1.26
C ALA A 159 4.82 -2.12 -0.22
N VAL A 160 4.06 -1.06 0.01
CA VAL A 160 4.28 -0.12 1.11
C VAL A 160 3.15 -0.30 2.11
N GLY A 161 3.50 -0.53 3.36
CA GLY A 161 2.55 -0.80 4.42
C GLY A 161 2.70 0.17 5.58
N VAL A 162 1.60 0.52 6.24
CA VAL A 162 1.61 1.19 7.54
C VAL A 162 0.97 0.29 8.59
N PHE A 163 1.68 0.09 9.70
CA PHE A 163 1.25 -0.76 10.79
C PHE A 163 0.36 -0.03 11.78
N LEU A 164 -0.22 -0.76 12.73
CA LEU A 164 -1.04 -0.19 13.81
C LEU A 164 -0.25 0.83 14.65
N SER A 165 1.03 0.53 14.94
CA SER A 165 1.98 1.47 15.57
C SER A 165 2.22 2.74 14.76
N GLY A 166 1.84 2.71 13.49
CA GLY A 166 2.07 3.77 12.52
C GLY A 166 3.44 3.74 11.85
N GLN A 167 4.27 2.74 12.18
CA GLN A 167 5.48 2.49 11.43
C GLN A 167 5.13 2.24 9.96
N VAL A 168 5.85 2.89 9.04
CA VAL A 168 5.74 2.65 7.61
C VAL A 168 6.89 1.74 7.18
N LYS A 169 6.59 0.71 6.40
CA LYS A 169 7.58 -0.23 5.87
C LYS A 169 7.38 -0.41 4.38
N LEU A 170 8.46 -0.24 3.64
CA LEU A 170 8.58 -0.72 2.28
C LEU A 170 9.08 -2.16 2.33
N ARG A 171 8.40 -3.07 1.65
CA ARG A 171 8.86 -4.46 1.51
C ARG A 171 8.82 -4.89 0.05
N VAL A 172 9.84 -5.69 -0.32
CA VAL A 172 9.91 -6.40 -1.60
C VAL A 172 10.11 -7.87 -1.31
N GLY A 173 9.22 -8.75 -1.77
CA GLY A 173 9.28 -10.17 -1.44
C GLY A 173 8.28 -11.00 -2.22
N ILE A 174 8.37 -12.32 -2.10
CA ILE A 174 7.43 -13.28 -2.68
C ILE A 174 6.31 -13.60 -1.69
N GLY A 175 5.16 -14.07 -2.19
CA GLY A 175 4.00 -14.44 -1.38
C GLY A 175 2.85 -13.43 -1.40
N ASP A 176 1.95 -13.59 -0.43
CA ASP A 176 0.71 -12.82 -0.31
C ASP A 176 0.90 -11.64 0.65
N HIS A 177 1.11 -10.45 0.07
CA HIS A 177 1.30 -9.17 0.78
C HIS A 177 0.08 -8.75 1.63
N LEU A 178 -1.10 -9.35 1.43
CA LEU A 178 -2.28 -9.08 2.26
C LEU A 178 -2.24 -9.84 3.60
N LYS A 179 -1.34 -10.80 3.75
CA LYS A 179 -1.13 -11.53 5.02
C LYS A 179 -0.10 -10.77 5.89
N PRO A 180 -0.20 -10.83 7.22
CA PRO A 180 0.73 -10.14 8.11
C PRO A 180 2.08 -10.88 8.21
N GLY A 181 2.11 -12.20 8.01
CA GLY A 181 3.35 -12.99 7.92
C GLY A 181 4.28 -12.52 6.78
N TRP A 182 3.68 -12.31 5.61
CA TRP A 182 3.81 -11.10 4.79
C TRP A 182 4.90 -10.12 5.15
N TRP A 183 4.68 -9.38 6.23
CA TRP A 183 5.43 -8.21 6.63
C TRP A 183 6.40 -8.51 7.77
N ALA A 184 6.16 -9.59 8.51
CA ALA A 184 6.94 -9.99 9.68
C ALA A 184 8.24 -10.72 9.35
N ASN A 185 8.26 -11.54 8.29
CA ASN A 185 9.43 -12.37 7.98
C ASN A 185 10.57 -11.52 7.38
N PRO A 186 11.76 -11.40 7.98
CA PRO A 186 12.90 -10.82 7.29
C PRO A 186 13.30 -11.76 6.14
N GLU A 187 13.10 -11.33 4.90
CA GLU A 187 13.81 -11.90 3.74
C GLU A 187 15.08 -11.08 3.49
#